data_AF-A0A0K8VYT3-F1
#
_entry.id   AF-A0A0K8VYT3-F1
#
_cell.length_a   1.000
_cell.length_b   1.000
_cell.length_c   1.000
_cell.angle_alpha   90.00
_cell.angle_beta   90.00
_cell.angle_gamma   90.00
#
_symmetry.space_group_name_H-M   'P 1'
#
loop_
_entity.id
_entity.type
_entity.pdbx_description
1 polymer ?
#
loop_
_entity_poly.entity_id
_entity_poly.type
_entity_poly.pdbx_seq_one_letter_code
_entity_poly.pdbx_strand_id
1 'polypeptide(L)'
;MNTSLSNLVECYYFKRIMDTAENTALSHQNEKEDLYFSYYSAKDMREPDDPIPTPAPRELDDMGEPHIFVPPKEIVLTPKAEFFNTPVNLSVSSVHVPLNVFDRAKEVIKSIQWSENLDQIFRDNYKNDPTLSWQFYGSSTGFMRQFPAAKWKAKPVDLYDCRLRSWYMEAATSPKDIIILLDSSGSMKGQRLDVAKKVVNTILDTLGTNDFVNIFTFGKTVEPAVKCFEETLVQANLGNIRELMEGVDSITIGNIANFTAALTKAFEVLELFRTEQRGAQCNQAIMIVSDGAPFAYEEV
;
A
#
# COMPACT_ATOMS: atom_id res chain seq x y z
N MET A 1 -11.72 -30.94 -4.50
CA MET A 1 -10.43 -31.61 -4.24
C MET A 1 -9.24 -30.97 -4.95
N ASN A 2 -9.40 -30.23 -6.06
CA ASN A 2 -8.27 -29.57 -6.74
C ASN A 2 -7.81 -28.24 -6.11
N THR A 3 -8.67 -27.53 -5.38
CA THR A 3 -8.33 -26.23 -4.73
C THR A 3 -7.39 -26.37 -3.53
N SER A 4 -7.41 -27.51 -2.82
CA SER A 4 -6.50 -27.70 -1.68
C SER A 4 -5.08 -28.03 -2.11
N LEU A 5 -4.90 -28.68 -3.27
CA LEU A 5 -3.59 -28.99 -3.84
C LEU A 5 -2.97 -27.78 -4.52
N SER A 6 -3.75 -26.96 -5.23
CA SER A 6 -3.26 -25.68 -5.80
C SER A 6 -2.75 -24.74 -4.70
N ASN A 7 -3.50 -24.60 -3.60
CA ASN A 7 -3.11 -23.75 -2.49
C ASN A 7 -1.83 -24.25 -1.80
N LEU A 8 -1.62 -25.56 -1.69
CA LEU A 8 -0.39 -26.12 -1.10
C LEU A 8 0.84 -25.88 -1.99
N VAL A 9 0.69 -25.98 -3.31
CA VAL A 9 1.77 -25.72 -4.27
C VAL A 9 2.12 -24.23 -4.29
N GLU A 10 1.11 -23.35 -4.28
CA GLU A 10 1.32 -21.90 -4.17
C GLU A 10 2.00 -21.52 -2.85
N CYS A 11 1.58 -22.10 -1.71
CA CYS A 11 2.24 -21.88 -0.42
C CYS A 11 3.70 -22.34 -0.43
N TYR A 12 4.03 -23.43 -1.12
CA TYR A 12 5.41 -23.91 -1.22
C TYR A 12 6.31 -22.91 -1.94
N TYR A 13 5.89 -22.40 -3.10
CA TYR A 13 6.68 -21.43 -3.86
C TYR A 13 6.74 -20.06 -3.17
N PHE A 14 5.65 -19.64 -2.54
CA PHE A 14 5.62 -18.43 -1.71
C PHE A 14 6.65 -18.50 -0.60
N LYS A 15 6.69 -19.62 0.15
CA LYS A 15 7.65 -19.82 1.23
C LYS A 15 9.10 -19.76 0.74
N ARG A 16 9.42 -20.37 -0.40
CA ARG A 16 10.78 -20.30 -0.98
C ARG A 16 11.21 -18.86 -1.28
N ILE A 17 10.31 -18.04 -1.81
CA ILE A 17 10.59 -16.62 -2.09
C ILE A 17 10.82 -15.87 -0.77
N MET A 18 9.93 -16.08 0.20
CA MET A 18 10.00 -15.43 1.52
C MET A 18 11.31 -15.76 2.24
N ASP A 19 11.64 -17.04 2.40
CA ASP A 19 12.85 -17.50 3.08
C ASP A 19 14.12 -16.94 2.39
N THR A 20 14.11 -16.88 1.06
CA THR A 20 15.25 -16.30 0.31
C THR A 20 15.34 -14.79 0.49
N ALA A 21 14.21 -14.09 0.48
CA ALA A 21 14.17 -12.65 0.66
C ALA A 21 14.70 -12.26 2.05
N GLU A 22 14.27 -12.95 3.10
CA GLU A 22 14.72 -12.71 4.48
C GLU A 22 16.22 -12.94 4.63
N ASN A 23 16.73 -14.10 4.19
CA ASN A 23 18.16 -14.43 4.29
C ASN A 23 19.04 -13.48 3.46
N THR A 24 18.59 -13.10 2.26
CA THR A 24 19.35 -12.18 1.39
C THR A 24 19.36 -10.76 1.96
N ALA A 25 18.21 -10.27 2.44
CA ALA A 25 18.14 -8.94 3.05
C ALA A 25 19.04 -8.82 4.29
N LEU A 26 19.08 -9.86 5.13
CA LEU A 26 19.95 -9.91 6.32
C LEU A 26 21.43 -9.94 5.97
N SER A 27 21.83 -10.79 5.01
CA SER A 27 23.23 -10.91 4.58
C SER A 27 23.77 -9.62 3.96
N HIS A 28 22.93 -8.85 3.26
CA HIS A 28 23.32 -7.63 2.53
C HIS A 28 23.07 -6.35 3.34
N GLN A 29 22.66 -6.48 4.62
CA GLN A 29 22.32 -5.33 5.47
C GLN A 29 23.50 -4.37 5.69
N ASN A 30 24.73 -4.88 5.66
CA ASN A 30 25.96 -4.09 5.87
C ASN A 30 26.68 -3.72 4.56
N GLU A 31 26.16 -4.14 3.41
CA GLU A 31 26.76 -3.78 2.14
C GLU A 31 26.53 -2.31 1.80
N LYS A 32 27.52 -1.73 1.11
CA LYS A 32 27.46 -0.36 0.63
C LYS A 32 26.59 -0.27 -0.61
N GLU A 33 25.84 0.82 -0.73
CA GLU A 33 25.02 1.11 -1.89
C GLU A 33 25.89 1.38 -3.13
N ASP A 34 25.65 0.64 -4.22
CA ASP A 34 26.14 1.01 -5.55
C ASP A 34 25.15 1.92 -6.29
N LEU A 35 25.35 3.23 -6.21
CA LEU A 35 24.46 4.19 -6.87
C LEU A 35 24.39 4.04 -8.40
N TYR A 36 25.40 3.40 -9.01
CA TYR A 36 25.46 3.13 -10.45
C TYR A 36 24.86 1.78 -10.84
N PHE A 37 24.31 1.04 -9.89
CA PHE A 37 23.67 -0.24 -10.15
C PHE A 37 22.54 -0.08 -11.17
N SER A 38 22.59 -0.93 -12.19
CA SER A 38 21.62 -0.95 -13.28
C SER A 38 20.70 -2.15 -13.13
N TYR A 39 19.41 -1.94 -13.29
CA TYR A 39 18.34 -2.95 -13.19
C TYR A 39 17.34 -2.78 -14.34
N TYR A 40 16.49 -3.78 -14.56
CA TYR A 40 15.43 -3.70 -15.57
C TYR A 40 14.24 -2.90 -15.01
N SER A 41 14.23 -1.58 -15.22
CA SER A 41 13.09 -0.72 -14.86
C SER A 41 11.86 -1.11 -15.69
N ALA A 42 10.74 -1.37 -15.03
CA ALA A 42 9.49 -1.71 -15.69
C ALA A 42 8.98 -0.58 -16.60
N LYS A 43 9.32 0.67 -16.25
CA LYS A 43 8.88 1.89 -16.96
C LYS A 43 9.83 2.25 -18.10
N ASP A 44 11.13 2.11 -17.86
CA ASP A 44 12.17 2.68 -18.73
C ASP A 44 12.90 1.65 -19.59
N MET A 45 12.67 0.34 -19.36
CA MET A 45 13.29 -0.70 -20.18
C MET A 45 13.02 -0.50 -21.68
N ARG A 46 14.03 -0.81 -22.49
CA ARG A 46 13.97 -0.65 -23.94
C ARG A 46 13.96 -1.99 -24.65
N GLU A 47 13.15 -2.09 -25.68
CA GLU A 47 13.29 -3.16 -26.67
C GLU A 47 14.38 -2.76 -27.68
N PRO A 48 15.05 -3.71 -28.37
CA PRO A 48 16.15 -3.38 -29.30
C PRO A 48 15.76 -2.40 -30.42
N ASP A 49 14.48 -2.36 -30.78
CA ASP A 49 13.95 -1.46 -31.81
C ASP A 49 13.53 -0.09 -31.25
N ASP A 50 13.55 0.11 -29.93
CA ASP A 50 13.20 1.39 -29.31
C ASP A 50 14.30 2.44 -29.61
N PRO A 51 13.94 3.70 -29.92
CA PRO A 51 14.90 4.76 -30.14
C PRO A 51 15.81 4.93 -28.92
N ILE A 52 17.10 5.17 -29.17
CA ILE A 52 18.05 5.47 -28.10
C ILE A 52 17.64 6.81 -27.48
N PRO A 53 17.38 6.87 -26.16
CA PRO A 53 17.04 8.12 -25.51
C PRO A 53 18.21 9.08 -25.68
N THR A 54 17.93 10.30 -26.14
CA THR A 54 18.87 11.40 -26.04
C THR A 54 19.14 11.60 -24.54
N PRO A 55 20.40 11.71 -24.08
CA PRO A 55 20.68 12.05 -22.70
C PRO A 55 19.90 13.33 -22.37
N ALA A 56 19.10 13.30 -21.30
CA ALA A 56 18.52 14.53 -20.78
C ALA A 56 19.68 15.52 -20.51
N PRO A 57 19.45 16.84 -20.60
CA PRO A 57 20.39 17.81 -20.04
C PRO A 57 20.82 17.37 -18.64
N ARG A 58 21.99 17.78 -18.14
CA ARG A 58 22.35 17.56 -16.73
C ARG A 58 21.26 18.20 -15.86
N GLU A 59 20.25 17.42 -15.52
CA GLU A 59 19.24 17.78 -14.56
C GLU A 59 19.98 17.70 -13.22
N LEU A 60 20.04 18.85 -12.55
CA LEU A 60 20.47 18.90 -11.17
C LEU A 60 19.27 18.51 -10.32
N ASP A 61 19.50 17.72 -9.28
CA ASP A 61 18.46 17.45 -8.30
C ASP A 61 18.09 18.71 -7.52
N ASP A 62 17.07 18.61 -6.66
CA ASP A 62 16.61 19.73 -5.82
C ASP A 62 17.72 20.31 -4.90
N MET A 63 18.85 19.62 -4.76
CA MET A 63 20.03 20.03 -3.99
C MET A 63 21.18 20.54 -4.86
N GLY A 64 21.03 20.60 -6.18
CA GLY A 64 22.05 21.12 -7.10
C GLY A 64 23.13 20.09 -7.46
N GLU A 65 22.94 18.81 -7.16
CA GLU A 65 23.85 17.72 -7.53
C GLU A 65 23.43 17.09 -8.87
N PRO A 66 24.38 16.63 -9.71
CA PRO A 66 24.03 16.01 -10.98
C PRO A 66 23.28 14.70 -10.75
N HIS A 67 22.10 14.55 -11.39
CA HIS A 67 21.40 13.28 -11.41
C HIS A 67 22.29 12.16 -11.96
N ILE A 68 22.36 11.04 -11.22
CA ILE A 68 23.08 9.84 -11.66
C ILE A 68 22.30 9.22 -12.81
N PHE A 69 22.78 9.43 -14.02
CA PHE A 69 22.20 8.81 -15.21
C PHE A 69 22.73 7.39 -15.38
N VAL A 70 21.84 6.40 -15.24
CA VAL A 70 22.12 5.01 -15.58
C VAL A 70 21.32 4.66 -16.83
N PRO A 71 21.97 4.25 -17.94
CA PRO A 71 21.27 3.94 -19.17
C PRO A 71 20.29 2.77 -18.93
N PRO A 72 19.05 2.86 -19.45
CA PRO A 72 18.09 1.77 -19.33
C PRO A 72 18.59 0.49 -20.00
N LYS A 73 18.36 -0.66 -19.36
CA LYS A 73 18.73 -1.95 -19.94
C LYS A 73 17.83 -2.29 -21.13
N GLU A 74 18.46 -2.88 -22.14
CA GLU A 74 17.77 -3.46 -23.29
C GLU A 74 17.30 -4.87 -22.97
N ILE A 75 16.08 -5.20 -23.39
CA ILE A 75 15.48 -6.52 -23.19
C ILE A 75 14.56 -6.89 -24.34
N VAL A 76 14.61 -8.14 -24.77
CA VAL A 76 13.66 -8.69 -25.75
C VAL A 76 12.48 -9.28 -24.99
N LEU A 77 11.28 -8.78 -25.28
CA LEU A 77 10.03 -9.27 -24.71
C LEU A 77 9.32 -10.14 -25.75
N THR A 78 8.79 -11.28 -25.33
CA THR A 78 8.04 -12.19 -26.21
C THR A 78 6.65 -12.43 -25.65
N PRO A 79 5.58 -12.30 -26.45
CA PRO A 79 4.23 -12.62 -26.00
C PRO A 79 4.12 -14.09 -25.56
N LYS A 80 3.49 -14.32 -24.41
CA LYS A 80 3.26 -15.65 -23.84
C LYS A 80 1.80 -15.84 -23.46
N ALA A 81 1.22 -16.97 -23.83
CA ALA A 81 -0.21 -17.26 -23.63
C ALA A 81 -0.57 -17.34 -22.15
N GLU A 82 0.35 -17.88 -21.34
CA GLU A 82 0.26 -18.03 -19.89
C GLU A 82 0.09 -16.67 -19.17
N PHE A 83 0.55 -15.59 -19.81
CA PHE A 83 0.47 -14.22 -19.30
C PHE A 83 -0.52 -13.36 -20.11
N PHE A 84 -1.59 -13.96 -20.62
CA PHE A 84 -2.61 -13.28 -21.42
C PHE A 84 -2.05 -12.55 -22.66
N ASN A 85 -1.06 -13.17 -23.32
CA ASN A 85 -0.30 -12.59 -24.43
C ASN A 85 0.45 -11.28 -24.10
N THR A 86 0.74 -11.03 -22.82
CA THR A 86 1.62 -9.95 -22.41
C THR A 86 3.05 -10.26 -22.89
N PRO A 87 3.75 -9.31 -23.55
CA PRO A 87 5.16 -9.47 -23.87
C PRO A 87 6.01 -9.55 -22.59
N VAL A 88 6.69 -10.67 -22.40
CA VAL A 88 7.50 -10.94 -21.20
C VAL A 88 8.86 -11.54 -21.53
N ASN A 89 9.79 -11.45 -20.58
CA ASN A 89 11.08 -12.14 -20.62
C ASN A 89 11.22 -13.07 -19.41
N LEU A 90 11.39 -14.37 -19.69
CA LEU A 90 11.46 -15.43 -18.67
C LEU A 90 12.85 -15.57 -18.03
N SER A 91 13.84 -14.76 -18.41
CA SER A 91 15.21 -14.86 -17.92
C SER A 91 15.50 -13.89 -16.78
N VAL A 92 14.78 -12.78 -16.67
CA VAL A 92 15.04 -11.73 -15.67
C VAL A 92 13.72 -11.22 -15.08
N SER A 93 13.80 -10.56 -13.93
CA SER A 93 12.66 -9.82 -13.36
C SER A 93 12.76 -8.32 -13.71
N SER A 94 11.64 -7.63 -13.61
CA SER A 94 11.55 -6.17 -13.78
C SER A 94 11.13 -5.49 -12.49
N VAL A 95 11.60 -4.26 -12.27
CA VAL A 95 11.31 -3.47 -11.07
C VAL A 95 10.44 -2.28 -11.41
N HIS A 96 9.30 -2.18 -10.76
CA HIS A 96 8.41 -1.01 -10.78
C HIS A 96 8.69 -0.14 -9.56
N VAL A 97 8.90 1.15 -9.77
CA VAL A 97 9.06 2.15 -8.71
C VAL A 97 7.93 3.18 -8.85
N PRO A 98 7.13 3.45 -7.80
CA PRO A 98 6.03 4.42 -7.86
C PRO A 98 6.56 5.86 -7.99
N LEU A 99 5.72 6.78 -8.48
CA LEU A 99 6.15 8.17 -8.77
C LEU A 99 6.59 8.97 -7.53
N ASN A 100 6.11 8.59 -6.34
CA ASN A 100 6.44 9.23 -5.06
C ASN A 100 7.73 8.68 -4.43
N VAL A 101 8.41 7.73 -5.06
CA VAL A 101 9.65 7.11 -4.56
C VAL A 101 10.79 7.42 -5.52
N PHE A 102 11.88 7.94 -4.98
CA PHE A 102 13.11 8.16 -5.74
C PHE A 102 13.92 6.87 -5.80
N ASP A 103 14.11 6.33 -7.00
CA ASP A 103 14.76 5.03 -7.22
C ASP A 103 16.25 5.02 -6.82
N ARG A 104 16.92 6.17 -6.86
CA ARG A 104 18.32 6.33 -6.45
C ARG A 104 18.52 6.70 -4.98
N ALA A 105 17.45 6.78 -4.19
CA ALA A 105 17.60 6.89 -2.74
C ALA A 105 18.39 5.68 -2.20
N LYS A 106 19.32 5.92 -1.27
CA LYS A 106 20.27 4.89 -0.77
C LYS A 106 19.58 3.60 -0.34
N GLU A 107 18.51 3.73 0.44
CA GLU A 107 17.73 2.58 0.94
C GLU A 107 17.00 1.82 -0.18
N VAL A 108 16.53 2.54 -1.20
CA VAL A 108 15.79 1.97 -2.33
C VAL A 108 16.74 1.21 -3.24
N ILE A 109 17.84 1.83 -3.68
CA ILE A 109 18.77 1.19 -4.61
C ILE A 109 19.47 -0.01 -3.97
N LYS A 110 19.83 0.08 -2.68
CA LYS A 110 20.36 -1.05 -1.91
C LYS A 110 19.36 -2.19 -1.86
N SER A 111 18.08 -1.87 -1.67
CA SER A 111 17.02 -2.87 -1.64
C SER A 111 16.76 -3.51 -3.01
N ILE A 112 16.87 -2.72 -4.08
CA ILE A 112 16.80 -3.21 -5.45
C ILE A 112 18.00 -4.14 -5.76
N GLN A 113 19.20 -3.82 -5.28
CA GLN A 113 20.41 -4.63 -5.47
C GLN A 113 20.27 -6.03 -4.88
N TRP A 114 20.06 -6.15 -3.57
CA TRP A 114 20.00 -7.47 -2.94
C TRP A 114 18.81 -8.29 -3.46
N SER A 115 17.71 -7.63 -3.85
CA SER A 115 16.54 -8.33 -4.40
C SER A 115 16.79 -8.95 -5.78
N GLU A 116 17.90 -8.65 -6.47
CA GLU A 116 18.30 -9.36 -7.70
C GLU A 116 18.53 -10.85 -7.45
N ASN A 117 18.91 -11.25 -6.24
CA ASN A 117 19.10 -12.66 -5.87
C ASN A 117 17.78 -13.45 -5.92
N LEU A 118 16.62 -12.78 -5.87
CA LEU A 118 15.31 -13.42 -6.02
C LEU A 118 15.06 -13.93 -7.45
N ASP A 119 15.74 -13.38 -8.46
CA ASP A 119 15.55 -13.76 -9.87
C ASP A 119 15.82 -15.25 -10.09
N GLN A 120 16.79 -15.83 -9.38
CA GLN A 120 17.07 -17.25 -9.48
C GLN A 120 15.90 -18.08 -8.96
N ILE A 121 15.35 -17.70 -7.81
CA ILE A 121 14.20 -18.41 -7.21
C ILE A 121 12.97 -18.29 -8.09
N PHE A 122 12.69 -17.11 -8.65
CA PHE A 122 11.55 -16.92 -9.55
C PHE A 122 11.66 -17.80 -10.79
N ARG A 123 12.85 -17.88 -11.40
CA ARG A 123 13.12 -18.77 -12.54
C ARG A 123 12.96 -20.23 -12.17
N ASP A 124 13.50 -20.65 -11.03
CA ASP A 124 13.46 -22.04 -10.60
C ASP A 124 12.04 -22.48 -10.24
N ASN A 125 11.24 -21.60 -9.63
CA ASN A 125 9.82 -21.83 -9.40
C ASN A 125 9.07 -22.04 -10.73
N TYR A 126 9.28 -21.16 -11.71
CA TYR A 126 8.63 -21.26 -13.01
C TYR A 126 9.08 -22.49 -13.83
N LYS A 127 10.36 -22.90 -13.71
CA LYS A 127 10.85 -24.14 -14.33
C LYS A 127 10.21 -25.38 -13.72
N ASN A 128 9.99 -25.37 -12.40
CA ASN A 128 9.35 -26.47 -11.70
C ASN A 128 7.85 -26.53 -11.95
N ASP A 129 7.20 -25.37 -12.09
CA ASP A 129 5.78 -25.25 -12.40
C ASP A 129 5.51 -24.13 -13.43
N PRO A 130 5.40 -24.49 -14.72
CA PRO A 130 5.09 -23.54 -15.79
C PRO A 130 3.66 -22.99 -15.75
N THR A 131 2.78 -23.48 -14.85
CA THR A 131 1.41 -22.96 -14.70
C THR A 131 1.34 -21.74 -13.78
N LEU A 132 2.45 -21.41 -13.10
CA LEU A 132 2.54 -20.23 -12.26
C LEU A 132 2.34 -18.96 -13.08
N SER A 133 1.49 -18.08 -12.55
CA SER A 133 1.30 -16.73 -13.07
C SER A 133 2.44 -15.80 -12.59
N TRP A 134 2.16 -14.51 -12.46
CA TRP A 134 3.10 -13.51 -11.99
C TRP A 134 3.61 -13.82 -10.58
N GLN A 135 4.91 -13.77 -10.39
CA GLN A 135 5.57 -13.78 -9.09
C GLN A 135 6.04 -12.36 -8.78
N PHE A 136 5.78 -11.85 -7.58
CA PHE A 136 6.15 -10.50 -7.21
C PHE A 136 6.62 -10.40 -5.77
N TYR A 137 7.49 -9.41 -5.53
CA TYR A 137 7.98 -9.00 -4.23
C TYR A 137 7.76 -7.50 -4.09
N GLY A 138 6.93 -7.09 -3.12
CA GLY A 138 6.77 -5.69 -2.75
C GLY A 138 7.69 -5.34 -1.61
N SER A 139 8.54 -4.33 -1.79
CA SER A 139 9.42 -3.83 -0.72
C SER A 139 8.69 -2.80 0.15
N SER A 140 9.04 -2.76 1.43
CA SER A 140 8.64 -1.68 2.34
C SER A 140 9.15 -0.29 1.89
N THR A 141 10.25 -0.26 1.12
CA THR A 141 10.79 0.95 0.49
C THR A 141 9.95 1.45 -0.70
N GLY A 142 8.96 0.67 -1.15
CA GLY A 142 7.92 1.09 -2.10
C GLY A 142 8.08 0.57 -3.52
N PHE A 143 9.22 0.00 -3.91
CA PHE A 143 9.36 -0.65 -5.21
C PHE A 143 8.74 -2.06 -5.20
N MET A 144 8.36 -2.54 -6.38
CA MET A 144 7.87 -3.89 -6.62
C MET A 144 8.73 -4.57 -7.67
N ARG A 145 9.31 -5.73 -7.34
CA ARG A 145 9.99 -6.60 -8.31
C ARG A 145 9.01 -7.66 -8.79
N GLN A 146 8.89 -7.84 -10.10
CA GLN A 146 7.98 -8.81 -10.72
C GLN A 146 8.69 -9.70 -11.72
N PHE A 147 8.35 -10.98 -11.72
CA PHE A 147 8.82 -11.99 -12.67
C PHE A 147 7.62 -12.70 -13.31
N PRO A 148 7.66 -12.99 -14.62
CA PRO A 148 8.69 -12.59 -15.60
C PRO A 148 8.81 -11.07 -15.80
N ALA A 149 9.93 -10.59 -16.35
CA ALA A 149 10.09 -9.17 -16.66
C ALA A 149 9.09 -8.73 -17.73
N ALA A 150 8.45 -7.58 -17.51
CA ALA A 150 7.47 -7.03 -18.44
C ALA A 150 7.43 -5.51 -18.36
N LYS A 151 7.15 -4.86 -19.49
CA LYS A 151 7.03 -3.40 -19.57
C LYS A 151 5.71 -2.94 -18.92
N TRP A 152 5.81 -1.97 -18.02
CA TRP A 152 4.66 -1.40 -17.32
C TRP A 152 3.90 -0.46 -18.25
N LYS A 153 2.66 -0.83 -18.61
CA LYS A 153 1.80 0.00 -19.47
C LYS A 153 0.87 0.86 -18.62
N ALA A 154 1.37 1.98 -18.12
CA ALA A 154 0.51 2.97 -17.46
C ALA A 154 -0.23 3.84 -18.49
N LYS A 155 -1.55 4.03 -18.31
CA LYS A 155 -2.37 4.97 -19.10
C LYS A 155 -3.27 5.77 -18.15
N PRO A 156 -3.31 7.12 -18.21
CA PRO A 156 -2.29 8.07 -18.69
C PRO A 156 -1.23 8.44 -17.64
N VAL A 157 -1.47 8.17 -16.35
CA VAL A 157 -0.53 8.43 -15.24
C VAL A 157 -0.43 7.17 -14.39
N ASP A 158 0.78 6.83 -13.96
CA ASP A 158 1.03 5.67 -13.11
C ASP A 158 0.85 6.01 -11.63
N LEU A 159 -0.33 5.72 -11.08
CA LEU A 159 -0.63 5.87 -9.66
C LEU A 159 -0.46 4.55 -8.88
N TYR A 160 0.21 3.56 -9.47
CA TYR A 160 0.42 2.28 -8.80
C TYR A 160 1.48 2.42 -7.71
N ASP A 161 1.13 2.05 -6.48
CA ASP A 161 2.05 1.80 -5.36
C ASP A 161 1.70 0.42 -4.80
N CYS A 162 2.69 -0.47 -4.66
CA CYS A 162 2.44 -1.83 -4.18
C CYS A 162 1.97 -1.85 -2.72
N ARG A 163 2.38 -0.87 -1.90
CA ARG A 163 2.07 -0.82 -0.47
C ARG A 163 0.61 -0.51 -0.20
N LEU A 164 -0.07 0.13 -1.16
CA LEU A 164 -1.50 0.46 -1.08
C LEU A 164 -2.39 -0.65 -1.64
N ARG A 165 -1.82 -1.80 -2.05
CA ARG A 165 -2.60 -2.90 -2.61
C ARG A 165 -3.09 -3.82 -1.50
N SER A 166 -4.32 -4.32 -1.65
CA SER A 166 -4.96 -5.23 -0.68
C SER A 166 -4.07 -6.43 -0.34
N TRP A 167 -3.45 -7.07 -1.34
CA TRP A 167 -2.54 -8.20 -1.12
C TRP A 167 -1.34 -7.84 -0.23
N TYR A 168 -0.83 -6.61 -0.32
CA TYR A 168 0.29 -6.15 0.50
C TYR A 168 -0.21 -5.83 1.91
N MET A 169 -1.32 -5.09 2.01
CA MET A 169 -1.90 -4.67 3.29
C MET A 169 -2.35 -5.85 4.16
N GLU A 170 -2.98 -6.85 3.54
CA GLU A 170 -3.42 -8.08 4.21
C GLU A 170 -2.25 -8.94 4.71
N ALA A 171 -1.11 -8.89 4.02
CA ALA A 171 0.11 -9.60 4.44
C ALA A 171 0.91 -8.82 5.49
N ALA A 172 0.90 -7.48 5.43
CA ALA A 172 1.70 -6.61 6.28
C ALA A 172 1.01 -6.28 7.62
N THR A 173 -0.32 -6.36 7.70
CA THR A 173 -1.09 -5.95 8.88
C THR A 173 -2.09 -7.01 9.28
N SER A 174 -2.32 -7.17 10.58
CA SER A 174 -3.40 -8.01 11.07
C SER A 174 -4.75 -7.27 11.02
N PRO A 175 -5.86 -8.01 10.94
CA PRO A 175 -7.21 -7.45 11.02
C PRO A 175 -7.38 -6.50 12.21
N LYS A 176 -8.08 -5.38 11.99
CA LYS A 176 -8.20 -4.30 13.00
C LYS A 176 -9.60 -3.74 13.12
N ASP A 177 -9.95 -3.36 14.35
CA ASP A 177 -11.17 -2.64 14.72
C ASP A 177 -10.83 -1.15 14.90
N ILE A 178 -11.30 -0.30 13.99
CA ILE A 178 -10.97 1.13 13.97
C ILE A 178 -12.22 1.98 14.22
N ILE A 179 -12.11 2.95 15.10
CA ILE A 179 -13.06 4.06 15.20
C ILE A 179 -12.39 5.34 14.75
N ILE A 180 -12.97 6.00 13.75
CA ILE A 180 -12.52 7.30 13.28
C ILE A 180 -13.41 8.38 13.90
N LEU A 181 -12.82 9.27 14.69
CA LEU A 181 -13.46 10.44 15.28
C LEU A 181 -13.12 11.67 14.44
N LEU A 182 -14.10 12.20 13.72
CA LEU A 182 -13.96 13.39 12.88
C LEU A 182 -14.52 14.62 13.61
N ASP A 183 -13.65 15.60 13.83
CA ASP A 183 -14.04 16.87 14.43
C ASP A 183 -14.91 17.67 13.45
N SER A 184 -16.13 18.01 13.90
CA SER A 184 -17.10 18.80 13.14
C SER A 184 -17.22 20.22 13.69
N SER A 185 -16.33 20.66 14.57
CA SER A 185 -16.46 21.95 15.24
C SER A 185 -16.26 23.15 14.32
N GLY A 186 -16.68 24.32 14.79
CA GLY A 186 -16.59 25.57 14.04
C GLY A 186 -15.18 25.91 13.50
N SER A 187 -14.11 25.44 14.16
CA SER A 187 -12.72 25.68 13.75
C SER A 187 -12.31 24.89 12.49
N MET A 188 -13.03 23.82 12.19
CA MET A 188 -12.83 22.98 11.00
C MET A 188 -13.45 23.60 9.73
N LYS A 189 -14.15 24.73 9.83
CA LYS A 189 -14.85 25.34 8.69
C LYS A 189 -13.93 25.66 7.50
N GLY A 190 -14.40 25.31 6.30
CA GLY A 190 -13.70 25.58 5.04
C GLY A 190 -12.69 24.48 4.70
N GLN A 191 -11.49 24.88 4.27
CA GLN A 191 -10.47 23.95 3.76
C GLN A 191 -10.06 22.85 4.76
N ARG A 192 -10.13 23.12 6.07
CA ARG A 192 -9.75 22.13 7.09
C ARG A 192 -10.66 20.91 7.09
N LEU A 193 -11.98 21.12 6.99
CA LEU A 193 -12.95 20.03 6.86
C LEU A 193 -12.75 19.27 5.54
N ASP A 194 -12.51 19.97 4.43
CA ASP A 194 -12.27 19.31 3.14
C ASP A 194 -11.02 18.42 3.17
N VAL A 195 -9.94 18.90 3.78
CA VAL A 195 -8.71 18.12 4.00
C VAL A 195 -8.99 16.94 4.95
N ALA A 196 -9.72 17.16 6.04
CA ALA A 196 -10.07 16.11 6.99
C ALA A 196 -10.90 15.00 6.34
N LYS A 197 -11.91 15.34 5.55
CA LYS A 197 -12.70 14.39 4.75
C LYS A 197 -11.81 13.58 3.81
N LYS A 198 -10.85 14.23 3.13
CA LYS A 198 -9.91 13.55 2.24
C LYS A 198 -8.96 12.61 2.99
N VAL A 199 -8.50 13.00 4.19
CA VAL A 199 -7.69 12.13 5.06
C VAL A 199 -8.49 10.90 5.47
N VAL A 200 -9.75 11.06 5.91
CA VAL A 200 -10.62 9.94 6.27
C VAL A 200 -10.84 9.01 5.09
N ASN A 201 -11.12 9.53 3.89
CA ASN A 201 -11.26 8.72 2.68
C ASN A 201 -9.98 7.94 2.36
N THR A 202 -8.81 8.57 2.53
CA THR A 202 -7.52 7.89 2.33
C THR A 202 -7.30 6.79 3.36
N ILE A 203 -7.73 6.96 4.61
CA ILE A 203 -7.68 5.92 5.65
C ILE A 203 -8.60 4.75 5.26
N LEU A 204 -9.83 5.02 4.82
CA LEU A 204 -10.77 3.99 4.37
C LEU A 204 -10.21 3.16 3.21
N ASP A 205 -9.50 3.80 2.26
CA ASP A 205 -8.83 3.12 1.14
C ASP A 205 -7.72 2.15 1.58
N THR A 206 -7.20 2.28 2.82
CA THR A 206 -6.17 1.39 3.37
C THR A 206 -6.73 0.16 4.09
N LEU A 207 -8.04 0.10 4.30
CA LEU A 207 -8.69 -0.99 5.05
C LEU A 207 -8.94 -2.19 4.13
N GLY A 208 -8.65 -3.38 4.66
CA GLY A 208 -8.93 -4.65 4.00
C GLY A 208 -10.32 -5.18 4.38
N THR A 209 -10.81 -6.20 3.67
CA THR A 209 -12.13 -6.77 3.95
C THR A 209 -12.23 -7.45 5.33
N ASN A 210 -11.10 -7.76 5.96
CA ASN A 210 -11.07 -8.35 7.30
C ASN A 210 -11.11 -7.29 8.43
N ASP A 211 -11.06 -6.01 8.07
CA ASP A 211 -11.10 -4.91 9.04
C ASP A 211 -12.53 -4.48 9.34
N PHE A 212 -12.73 -3.96 10.55
CA PHE A 212 -13.98 -3.35 10.98
C PHE A 212 -13.76 -1.88 11.26
N VAL A 213 -14.68 -1.05 10.80
CA VAL A 213 -14.59 0.40 10.92
C VAL A 213 -15.94 1.02 11.24
N ASN A 214 -15.92 2.11 12.00
CA ASN A 214 -17.02 3.08 12.03
C ASN A 214 -16.46 4.49 12.18
N ILE A 215 -17.27 5.48 11.80
CA ILE A 215 -16.90 6.88 11.81
C ILE A 215 -17.94 7.64 12.63
N PHE A 216 -17.47 8.34 13.66
CA PHE A 216 -18.28 9.27 14.43
C PHE A 216 -17.80 10.68 14.20
N THR A 217 -18.75 11.59 14.07
CA THR A 217 -18.51 13.01 14.07
C THR A 217 -18.78 13.54 15.46
N PHE A 218 -17.97 14.49 15.91
CA PHE A 218 -18.20 15.13 17.19
C PHE A 218 -18.17 16.64 17.06
N GLY A 219 -19.21 17.26 17.62
CA GLY A 219 -19.31 18.69 17.87
C GLY A 219 -19.83 18.83 19.29
N LYS A 220 -21.03 19.40 19.45
CA LYS A 220 -21.71 19.40 20.75
C LYS A 220 -22.15 18.00 21.17
N THR A 221 -22.59 17.21 20.20
CA THR A 221 -23.03 15.81 20.31
C THR A 221 -22.13 14.94 19.46
N VAL A 222 -22.09 13.64 19.78
CA VAL A 222 -21.40 12.61 19.00
C VAL A 222 -22.45 11.91 18.15
N GLU A 223 -22.27 11.94 16.83
CA GLU A 223 -23.23 11.38 15.86
C GLU A 223 -22.48 10.50 14.86
N PRO A 224 -23.01 9.32 14.51
CA PRO A 224 -22.39 8.47 13.48
C PRO A 224 -22.45 9.17 12.11
N ALA A 225 -21.41 9.02 11.30
CA ALA A 225 -21.38 9.58 9.94
C ALA A 225 -22.49 8.98 9.05
N VAL A 226 -22.89 7.73 9.34
CA VAL A 226 -24.00 7.04 8.67
C VAL A 226 -24.99 6.57 9.74
N LYS A 227 -26.24 7.01 9.65
CA LYS A 227 -27.26 6.76 10.67
C LYS A 227 -27.57 5.28 10.92
N CYS A 228 -27.40 4.42 9.92
CA CYS A 228 -27.64 2.99 10.07
C CYS A 228 -26.52 2.25 10.83
N PHE A 229 -25.35 2.89 11.02
CA PHE A 229 -24.22 2.33 11.76
C PHE A 229 -24.13 2.88 13.18
N GLU A 230 -25.28 3.15 13.80
CA GLU A 230 -25.36 3.60 15.18
C GLU A 230 -24.83 2.49 16.11
N GLU A 231 -23.81 2.81 16.90
CA GLU A 231 -23.23 1.95 17.96
C GLU A 231 -22.63 0.60 17.50
N THR A 232 -22.35 0.43 16.21
CA THR A 232 -21.75 -0.81 15.67
C THR A 232 -20.47 -0.53 14.90
N LEU A 233 -19.54 -1.46 14.85
CA LEU A 233 -18.51 -1.50 13.80
C LEU A 233 -19.04 -2.26 12.59
N VAL A 234 -18.69 -1.82 11.39
CA VAL A 234 -19.05 -2.50 10.16
C VAL A 234 -17.82 -3.02 9.45
N GLN A 235 -17.93 -4.18 8.82
CA GLN A 235 -16.85 -4.73 8.01
C GLN A 235 -16.52 -3.79 6.85
N ALA A 236 -15.24 -3.56 6.57
CA ALA A 236 -14.74 -2.67 5.54
C ALA A 236 -14.87 -3.27 4.12
N ASN A 237 -16.09 -3.67 3.75
CA ASN A 237 -16.44 -4.14 2.41
C ASN A 237 -16.67 -2.94 1.49
N LEU A 238 -16.48 -3.13 0.17
CA LEU A 238 -16.64 -2.06 -0.83
C LEU A 238 -17.98 -1.30 -0.75
N GLY A 239 -19.07 -1.98 -0.36
CA GLY A 239 -20.37 -1.34 -0.15
C GLY A 239 -20.39 -0.43 1.08
N ASN A 240 -19.95 -0.94 2.23
CA ASN A 240 -19.93 -0.18 3.48
C ASN A 240 -18.93 0.98 3.44
N ILE A 241 -17.77 0.79 2.81
CA ILE A 241 -16.80 1.87 2.61
C ILE A 241 -17.42 3.00 1.80
N ARG A 242 -18.11 2.69 0.70
CA ARG A 242 -18.78 3.73 -0.11
C ARG A 242 -19.83 4.49 0.69
N GLU A 243 -20.66 3.79 1.47
CA GLU A 243 -21.66 4.43 2.33
C GLU A 243 -20.99 5.33 3.38
N LEU A 244 -19.88 4.89 3.98
CA LEU A 244 -19.10 5.69 4.92
C LEU A 244 -18.49 6.92 4.24
N MET A 245 -17.97 6.81 3.02
CA MET A 245 -17.42 7.93 2.26
C MET A 245 -18.51 8.97 1.94
N GLU A 246 -19.69 8.52 1.50
CA GLU A 246 -20.84 9.41 1.24
C GLU A 246 -21.34 10.07 2.54
N GLY A 247 -21.39 9.30 3.64
CA GLY A 247 -21.68 9.80 4.97
C GLY A 247 -20.71 10.90 5.38
N VAL A 248 -19.40 10.68 5.19
CA VAL A 248 -18.34 11.67 5.47
C VAL A 248 -18.48 12.93 4.64
N ASP A 249 -18.79 12.80 3.35
CA ASP A 249 -18.98 13.95 2.47
C ASP A 249 -20.20 14.80 2.86
N SER A 250 -21.24 14.17 3.43
CA SER A 250 -22.45 14.85 3.89
C SER A 250 -22.29 15.64 5.21
N ILE A 251 -21.17 15.46 5.93
CA ILE A 251 -20.96 16.08 7.24
C ILE A 251 -20.94 17.60 7.14
N THR A 252 -21.75 18.22 7.99
CA THR A 252 -21.81 19.67 8.20
C THR A 252 -21.18 20.07 9.53
N ILE A 253 -20.79 21.34 9.62
CA ILE A 253 -20.14 21.90 10.79
C ILE A 253 -21.15 22.08 11.94
N GLY A 254 -20.80 21.56 13.11
CA GLY A 254 -21.50 21.75 14.37
C GLY A 254 -20.91 22.88 15.22
N ASN A 255 -21.23 22.85 16.51
CA ASN A 255 -20.80 23.85 17.49
C ASN A 255 -19.40 23.54 18.05
N ILE A 256 -19.21 23.59 19.37
CA ILE A 256 -17.91 23.36 20.03
C ILE A 256 -17.64 21.85 20.09
N ALA A 257 -16.39 21.44 19.83
CA ALA A 257 -15.95 20.05 19.93
C ALA A 257 -16.02 19.52 21.37
N ASN A 258 -16.67 18.38 21.57
CA ASN A 258 -16.68 17.64 22.82
C ASN A 258 -15.88 16.34 22.70
N PHE A 259 -14.57 16.44 22.89
CA PHE A 259 -13.64 15.31 22.82
C PHE A 259 -13.91 14.24 23.87
N THR A 260 -14.28 14.64 25.09
CA THR A 260 -14.60 13.70 26.18
C THR A 260 -15.73 12.77 25.77
N ALA A 261 -16.85 13.33 25.28
CA ALA A 261 -17.97 12.51 24.81
C ALA A 261 -17.58 11.60 23.64
N ALA A 262 -16.77 12.09 22.70
CA ALA A 262 -16.34 11.33 21.53
C ALA A 262 -15.45 10.14 21.90
N LEU A 263 -14.47 10.37 22.78
CA LEU A 263 -13.56 9.34 23.29
C LEU A 263 -14.30 8.30 24.13
N THR A 264 -15.16 8.74 25.07
CA THR A 264 -15.99 7.81 25.86
C THR A 264 -16.82 6.93 24.95
N LYS A 265 -17.48 7.50 23.93
CA LYS A 265 -18.28 6.72 22.98
C LYS A 265 -17.44 5.72 22.18
N ALA A 266 -16.25 6.12 21.75
CA ALA A 266 -15.35 5.23 21.02
C ALA A 266 -14.89 4.05 21.90
N PHE A 267 -14.53 4.30 23.16
CA PHE A 267 -14.16 3.25 24.09
C PHE A 267 -15.32 2.29 24.39
N GLU A 268 -16.54 2.80 24.58
CA GLU A 268 -17.74 1.97 24.79
C GLU A 268 -17.97 1.01 23.61
N VAL A 269 -17.91 1.52 22.37
CA VAL A 269 -18.14 0.70 21.16
C VAL A 269 -17.02 -0.33 21.00
N LEU A 270 -15.74 0.04 21.19
CA LEU A 270 -14.63 -0.92 21.09
C LEU A 270 -14.68 -1.99 22.19
N GLU A 271 -15.08 -1.63 23.41
CA GLU A 271 -15.23 -2.56 24.52
C GLU A 271 -16.36 -3.56 24.27
N LEU A 272 -17.49 -3.11 23.71
CA LEU A 272 -18.59 -3.98 23.31
C LEU A 272 -18.10 -5.02 22.28
N PHE A 273 -17.41 -4.59 21.23
CA PHE A 273 -16.93 -5.47 20.17
C PHE A 273 -15.87 -6.47 20.65
N ARG A 274 -15.04 -6.06 21.62
CA ARG A 274 -14.06 -6.93 22.28
C ARG A 274 -14.76 -8.00 23.14
N THR A 275 -15.78 -7.61 23.90
CA THR A 275 -16.47 -8.50 24.84
C THR A 275 -17.42 -9.48 24.14
N GLU A 276 -18.15 -9.00 23.13
CA GLU A 276 -19.11 -9.82 22.37
C GLU A 276 -18.46 -10.65 21.27
N GLN A 277 -17.14 -10.53 21.07
CA GLN A 277 -16.40 -11.28 20.05
C GLN A 277 -16.91 -11.03 18.61
N ARG A 278 -17.38 -9.81 18.34
CA ARG A 278 -17.96 -9.41 17.04
C ARG A 278 -16.99 -8.69 16.11
N GLY A 279 -15.85 -8.22 16.63
CA GLY A 279 -14.82 -7.54 15.87
C GLY A 279 -13.73 -8.48 15.33
N ALA A 280 -12.62 -7.89 14.91
CA ALA A 280 -11.44 -8.57 14.40
C ALA A 280 -10.62 -9.29 15.49
N GLN A 281 -10.88 -8.98 16.78
CA GLN A 281 -10.25 -9.59 17.97
C GLN A 281 -8.72 -9.49 18.04
N CYS A 282 -8.12 -8.61 17.24
CA CYS A 282 -6.68 -8.43 17.20
C CYS A 282 -6.34 -7.01 17.63
N ASN A 283 -6.21 -6.08 16.69
CA ASN A 283 -5.86 -4.69 17.01
C ASN A 283 -7.10 -3.82 17.12
N GLN A 284 -7.15 -2.96 18.14
CA GLN A 284 -8.17 -1.91 18.27
C GLN A 284 -7.48 -0.54 18.25
N ALA A 285 -8.02 0.41 17.49
CA ALA A 285 -7.46 1.75 17.40
C ALA A 285 -8.56 2.82 17.29
N ILE A 286 -8.30 3.97 17.91
CA ILE A 286 -9.11 5.17 17.76
C ILE A 286 -8.25 6.19 17.00
N MET A 287 -8.76 6.70 15.88
CA MET A 287 -8.11 7.74 15.09
C MET A 287 -8.89 9.04 15.22
N ILE A 288 -8.23 10.12 15.61
CA ILE A 288 -8.87 11.44 15.76
C ILE A 288 -8.37 12.36 14.66
N VAL A 289 -9.30 12.98 13.93
CA VAL A 289 -9.02 13.95 12.88
C VAL A 289 -9.61 15.30 13.30
N SER A 290 -8.75 16.24 13.72
CA SER A 290 -9.10 17.57 14.24
C SER A 290 -8.02 18.59 13.88
N ASP A 291 -8.32 19.89 13.97
CA ASP A 291 -7.34 20.97 13.83
C ASP A 291 -6.56 21.27 15.12
N GLY A 292 -6.96 20.68 16.25
CA GLY A 292 -6.22 20.76 17.51
C GLY A 292 -7.07 20.45 18.73
N ALA A 293 -6.44 19.88 19.76
CA ALA A 293 -7.04 19.63 21.06
C ALA A 293 -6.63 20.74 22.05
N PRO A 294 -7.56 21.38 22.77
CA PRO A 294 -7.22 22.47 23.70
C PRO A 294 -6.54 21.99 24.99
N PHE A 295 -6.70 20.72 25.38
CA PHE A 295 -6.16 20.13 26.61
C PHE A 295 -5.70 18.70 26.42
N ALA A 296 -4.90 18.19 27.36
CA ALA A 296 -4.59 16.77 27.49
C ALA A 296 -5.78 16.08 28.20
N TYR A 297 -6.48 15.20 27.48
CA TYR A 297 -7.66 14.48 27.99
C TYR A 297 -7.25 13.22 28.78
N GLU A 298 -6.41 13.39 29.82
CA GLU A 298 -5.83 12.27 30.59
C GLU A 298 -6.84 11.50 31.45
N GLU A 299 -7.97 12.12 31.80
CA GLU A 299 -9.01 11.52 32.66
C GLU A 299 -10.02 10.65 31.90
N VAL A 300 -9.90 10.55 30.57
CA VAL A 300 -10.80 9.79 29.68
C VAL A 300 -10.15 8.47 29.27
#